data_AF-A0A6P0Y1V3-F1
#
_entry.id   AF-A0A6P0Y1V3-F1
#
_cell.length_a   1.000
_cell.length_b   1.000
_cell.length_c   1.000
_cell.angle_alpha   90.00
_cell.angle_beta   90.00
_cell.angle_gamma   90.00
#
_symmetry.space_group_name_H-M   'P 1'
#
loop_
_entity.id
_entity.type
_entity.pdbx_description
1 polymer ?
#
loop_
_entity_poly.entity_id
_entity_poly.type
_entity_poly.pdbx_seq_one_letter_code
_entity_poly.pdbx_strand_id
1 'polypeptide(L)'
;MHQTFIDLDELILLCRDKSSQKFIQESVACYRAGAFRSCIVSTWNAVVFDFLHKLRELKLFGDKQAPLLLQEFDKLRSDSNFKDLWQFESDIPKKAHEEFELISPIEKLDIERLFQDRSRCAHPSMTSLEEPFEATAELARYHLRSAITHLLQRPPVQGRAARDRIFQEIKSEYFPVDSEEAIKHFQASPLAGARFNLIQ
;
A
#
# COMPACT_ATOMS: atom_id res chain seq x y z
N MET A 1 19.88 2.35 3.32
CA MET A 1 20.30 2.55 4.72
C MET A 1 19.17 2.10 5.62
N HIS A 2 19.40 1.16 6.53
CA HIS A 2 18.45 0.83 7.59
C HIS A 2 18.51 1.97 8.61
N GLN A 3 17.57 2.92 8.57
CA GLN A 3 17.38 3.86 9.68
C GLN A 3 16.88 3.04 10.87
N THR A 4 17.68 3.02 11.93
CA THR A 4 17.45 2.24 13.15
C THR A 4 16.20 2.72 13.91
N PHE A 5 15.82 3.99 13.73
CA PHE A 5 14.58 4.57 14.23
C PHE A 5 14.14 5.68 13.27
N ILE A 6 12.92 5.57 12.74
CA ILE A 6 12.29 6.61 11.90
C ILE A 6 11.19 7.25 12.75
N ASP A 7 11.15 8.58 12.76
CA ASP A 7 10.10 9.32 13.47
C ASP A 7 8.74 9.09 12.80
N LEU A 8 7.64 9.15 13.57
CA LEU A 8 6.30 9.01 13.01
C LEU A 8 5.96 10.16 12.04
N ASP A 9 6.47 11.37 12.29
CA ASP A 9 6.30 12.49 11.37
C ASP A 9 7.07 12.28 10.07
N GLU A 10 8.27 11.70 10.14
CA GLU A 10 9.01 11.29 8.95
C GLU A 10 8.26 10.22 8.15
N LEU A 11 7.63 9.25 8.82
CA LEU A 11 6.81 8.23 8.16
C LEU A 11 5.62 8.83 7.40
N ILE A 12 4.96 9.87 7.93
CA ILE A 12 3.87 10.58 7.25
C ILE A 12 4.36 11.19 5.92
N LEU A 13 5.58 11.70 5.87
CA LEU A 13 6.16 12.34 4.69
C LEU A 13 6.52 11.33 3.59
N LEU A 14 6.71 10.05 3.93
CA LEU A 14 7.00 9.00 2.96
C LEU A 14 5.77 8.59 2.14
N CYS A 15 4.56 8.86 2.62
CA CYS A 15 3.33 8.53 1.89
C CYS A 15 3.21 9.34 0.60
N ARG A 16 3.04 8.66 -0.54
CA ARG A 16 2.91 9.33 -1.85
C ARG A 16 1.54 10.01 -2.04
N ASP A 17 0.46 9.29 -1.76
CA ASP A 17 -0.90 9.79 -1.97
C ASP A 17 -1.35 10.68 -0.81
N LYS A 18 -1.89 11.86 -1.15
CA LYS A 18 -2.35 12.84 -0.16
C LYS A 18 -3.59 12.37 0.61
N SER A 19 -4.43 11.52 0.03
CA SER A 19 -5.62 10.99 0.70
C SER A 19 -5.22 9.94 1.72
N SER A 20 -4.36 8.99 1.33
CA SER A 20 -3.76 8.00 2.23
C SER A 20 -2.97 8.66 3.36
N GLN A 21 -2.26 9.75 3.07
CA GLN A 21 -1.50 10.51 4.06
C GLN A 21 -2.39 11.05 5.19
N LYS A 22 -3.63 11.49 4.90
CA LYS A 22 -4.58 11.95 5.94
C LYS A 22 -4.95 10.85 6.92
N PHE A 23 -5.20 9.63 6.42
CA PHE A 23 -5.47 8.48 7.28
C PHE A 23 -4.24 8.11 8.12
N ILE A 24 -3.03 8.21 7.58
CA ILE A 24 -1.81 8.01 8.38
C ILE A 24 -1.65 9.11 9.45
N GLN A 25 -1.98 10.37 9.13
CA GLN A 25 -1.99 11.46 10.13
C GLN A 25 -2.98 11.17 11.28
N GLU A 26 -4.18 10.69 10.97
CA GLU A 26 -5.15 10.25 11.97
C GLU A 26 -4.61 9.08 12.80
N SER A 27 -4.00 8.09 12.15
CA SER A 27 -3.39 6.94 12.81
C SER A 27 -2.28 7.36 13.78
N VAL A 28 -1.40 8.28 13.37
CA VAL A 28 -0.34 8.84 14.22
C VAL A 28 -0.92 9.68 15.37
N ALA A 29 -2.01 10.41 15.15
CA ALA A 29 -2.72 11.12 16.24
C ALA A 29 -3.27 10.14 17.27
N CYS A 30 -3.90 9.04 16.83
CA CYS A 30 -4.34 7.96 17.72
C CYS A 30 -3.17 7.32 18.48
N TYR A 31 -2.04 7.11 17.81
CA TYR A 31 -0.82 6.59 18.45
C TYR A 31 -0.35 7.49 19.59
N ARG A 32 -0.24 8.80 19.33
CA ARG A 32 0.19 9.81 20.31
C ARG A 32 -0.76 9.93 21.49
N ALA A 33 -2.06 9.71 21.26
CA ALA A 33 -3.07 9.71 22.30
C ALA A 33 -3.13 8.40 23.12
N GLY A 34 -2.30 7.39 22.81
CA GLY A 34 -2.36 6.07 23.44
C GLY A 34 -3.52 5.19 22.97
N ALA A 35 -4.24 5.59 21.93
CA ALA A 35 -5.37 4.86 21.35
C ALA A 35 -4.86 3.86 20.28
N PHE A 36 -4.08 2.86 20.70
CA PHE A 36 -3.39 1.93 19.80
C PHE A 36 -4.32 1.08 18.92
N ARG A 37 -5.50 0.69 19.44
CA ARG A 37 -6.51 -0.03 18.63
C ARG A 37 -7.00 0.83 17.47
N SER A 38 -7.34 2.09 17.74
CA SER A 38 -7.79 3.05 16.73
C SER A 38 -6.67 3.38 15.74
N CYS A 39 -5.43 3.44 16.22
CA CYS A 39 -4.25 3.59 15.36
C CYS A 39 -4.21 2.48 14.30
N ILE A 40 -4.29 1.21 14.71
CA ILE A 40 -4.23 0.05 13.80
C ILE A 40 -5.41 0.05 12.81
N VAL A 41 -6.62 0.35 13.28
CA VAL A 41 -7.81 0.46 12.42
C VAL A 41 -7.63 1.55 11.35
N SER A 42 -7.12 2.72 11.75
CA SER A 42 -6.86 3.83 10.83
C SER A 42 -5.71 3.54 9.85
N THR A 43 -4.67 2.81 10.28
CA THR A 43 -3.59 2.33 9.39
C THR A 43 -4.15 1.44 8.28
N TRP A 44 -5.06 0.53 8.61
CA TRP A 44 -5.70 -0.33 7.60
C TRP A 44 -6.53 0.47 6.59
N ASN A 45 -7.29 1.48 7.05
CA ASN A 45 -8.02 2.35 6.14
C ASN A 45 -7.07 3.02 5.15
N ALA A 46 -5.91 3.51 5.61
CA ALA A 46 -4.90 4.08 4.74
C ALA A 46 -4.42 3.09 3.65
N VAL A 47 -4.24 1.81 4.00
CA VAL A 47 -3.88 0.74 3.05
C VAL A 47 -4.95 0.53 1.99
N VAL A 48 -6.23 0.48 2.39
CA VAL A 48 -7.36 0.30 1.46
C VAL A 48 -7.42 1.46 0.46
N PHE A 49 -7.37 2.71 0.94
CA PHE A 49 -7.42 3.87 0.06
C PHE A 49 -6.20 3.97 -0.84
N ASP A 50 -5.01 3.71 -0.32
CA ASP A 50 -3.78 3.71 -1.11
C ASP A 50 -3.83 2.68 -2.25
N PHE A 51 -4.31 1.48 -1.97
CA PHE A 51 -4.50 0.44 -2.99
C PHE A 51 -5.48 0.88 -4.08
N LEU A 52 -6.64 1.45 -3.71
CA LEU A 52 -7.60 1.96 -4.70
C LEU A 52 -7.04 3.12 -5.54
N HIS A 53 -6.28 4.03 -4.93
CA HIS A 53 -5.60 5.10 -5.64
C HIS A 53 -4.57 4.56 -6.64
N LYS A 54 -3.81 3.55 -6.25
CA LYS A 54 -2.86 2.85 -7.13
C LYS A 54 -3.53 2.15 -8.30
N LEU A 55 -4.69 1.51 -8.09
CA LEU A 55 -5.47 0.94 -9.20
C LEU A 55 -5.91 2.03 -10.20
N ARG A 56 -6.26 3.23 -9.72
CA ARG A 56 -6.59 4.36 -10.61
C ARG A 56 -5.38 4.82 -11.42
N GLU A 57 -4.20 4.92 -10.79
CA GLU A 57 -2.95 5.21 -11.50
C GLU A 57 -2.64 4.14 -12.57
N LEU A 58 -2.75 2.85 -12.22
CA LEU A 58 -2.53 1.74 -13.15
C LEU A 58 -3.50 1.76 -14.34
N LYS A 59 -4.76 2.11 -14.09
CA LYS A 59 -5.75 2.30 -15.15
C LYS A 59 -5.33 3.41 -16.13
N LEU A 60 -4.79 4.53 -15.63
CA LEU A 60 -4.26 5.61 -16.49
C LEU A 60 -3.03 5.15 -17.27
N PHE A 61 -2.25 4.24 -16.69
CA PHE A 61 -1.09 3.64 -17.33
C PHE A 61 -1.40 2.51 -18.31
N GLY A 62 -2.69 2.17 -18.52
CA GLY A 62 -3.14 1.21 -19.52
C GLY A 62 -3.25 -0.24 -19.03
N ASP A 63 -3.21 -0.46 -17.71
CA ASP A 63 -3.45 -1.79 -17.13
C ASP A 63 -4.90 -2.26 -17.40
N LYS A 64 -5.06 -3.53 -17.78
CA LYS A 64 -6.35 -4.11 -18.16
C LYS A 64 -7.14 -4.68 -16.99
N GLN A 65 -6.47 -5.06 -15.89
CA GLN A 65 -7.09 -5.68 -14.71
C GLN A 65 -7.58 -4.62 -13.71
N ALA A 66 -6.81 -3.55 -13.51
CA ALA A 66 -7.16 -2.43 -12.64
C ALA A 66 -8.57 -1.84 -12.87
N PRO A 67 -9.03 -1.57 -14.11
CA PRO A 67 -10.38 -1.06 -14.32
C PRO A 67 -11.48 -2.08 -13.96
N LEU A 68 -11.23 -3.39 -14.07
CA LEU A 68 -12.20 -4.43 -13.73
C LEU A 68 -12.41 -4.47 -12.21
N LEU A 69 -11.34 -4.44 -11.43
CA LEU A 69 -11.42 -4.39 -9.97
C LEU A 69 -12.04 -3.09 -9.44
N LEU A 70 -11.75 -1.96 -10.07
CA LEU A 70 -12.39 -0.69 -9.69
C LEU A 70 -13.90 -0.75 -9.93
N GLN A 71 -14.33 -1.32 -11.06
CA GLN A 71 -15.76 -1.52 -11.34
C GLN A 71 -16.42 -2.52 -10.38
N GLU A 72 -15.73 -3.60 -10.01
CA GLU A 72 -16.19 -4.53 -8.99
C GLU A 72 -16.42 -3.79 -7.66
N PHE A 73 -15.42 -3.03 -7.20
CA PHE A 73 -15.53 -2.25 -5.97
C PHE A 73 -16.68 -1.22 -6.01
N ASP A 74 -16.84 -0.50 -7.12
CA ASP A 74 -17.92 0.48 -7.28
C ASP A 74 -19.31 -0.17 -7.26
N LYS A 75 -19.46 -1.39 -7.82
CA LYS A 75 -20.70 -2.17 -7.74
C LYS A 75 -20.99 -2.61 -6.31
N LEU A 76 -20.02 -3.23 -5.64
CA LEU A 76 -20.15 -3.68 -4.25
C LEU A 76 -20.52 -2.53 -3.30
N ARG A 77 -19.93 -1.36 -3.54
CA ARG A 77 -20.26 -0.13 -2.81
C ARG A 77 -21.69 0.33 -3.07
N SER A 78 -22.15 0.29 -4.31
CA SER A 78 -23.49 0.74 -4.71
C SER A 78 -24.59 -0.18 -4.13
N ASP A 79 -24.32 -1.49 -4.13
CA ASP A 79 -25.24 -2.51 -3.60
C ASP A 79 -25.29 -2.55 -2.07
N SER A 80 -24.42 -1.77 -1.39
CA SER A 80 -24.32 -1.68 0.08
C SER A 80 -24.14 -3.04 0.77
N ASN A 81 -23.55 -4.03 0.08
CA ASN A 81 -23.30 -5.34 0.66
C ASN A 81 -22.02 -5.30 1.52
N PHE A 82 -22.19 -5.03 2.81
CA PHE A 82 -21.10 -4.93 3.77
C PHE A 82 -20.23 -6.19 3.85
N LYS A 83 -20.83 -7.37 3.65
CA LYS A 83 -20.09 -8.64 3.71
C LYS A 83 -19.13 -8.76 2.53
N ASP A 84 -19.60 -8.42 1.34
CA ASP A 84 -18.80 -8.53 0.11
C ASP A 84 -17.73 -7.43 0.07
N LEU A 85 -18.03 -6.22 0.56
CA LEU A 85 -17.02 -5.17 0.76
C LEU A 85 -15.92 -5.61 1.73
N TRP A 86 -16.30 -6.23 2.84
CA TRP A 86 -15.32 -6.76 3.79
C TRP A 86 -14.48 -7.88 3.17
N GLN A 87 -15.09 -8.76 2.37
CA GLN A 87 -14.36 -9.81 1.64
C GLN A 87 -13.37 -9.20 0.65
N PHE A 88 -13.79 -8.18 -0.11
CA PHE A 88 -12.91 -7.44 -1.00
C PHE A 88 -11.71 -6.85 -0.26
N GLU A 89 -11.94 -6.18 0.88
CA GLU A 89 -10.86 -5.64 1.72
C GLU A 89 -9.92 -6.76 2.21
N SER A 90 -10.46 -7.89 2.66
CA SER A 90 -9.67 -9.03 3.14
C SER A 90 -8.75 -9.63 2.08
N ASP A 91 -9.12 -9.51 0.80
CA ASP A 91 -8.34 -10.03 -0.32
C ASP A 91 -7.33 -9.03 -0.89
N ILE A 92 -7.32 -7.77 -0.43
CA ILE A 92 -6.33 -6.75 -0.85
C ILE A 92 -4.88 -7.25 -0.78
N PRO A 93 -4.41 -7.91 0.30
CA PRO A 93 -3.02 -8.36 0.36
C PRO A 93 -2.69 -9.39 -0.72
N LYS A 94 -3.63 -10.26 -1.06
CA LYS A 94 -3.47 -11.25 -2.14
C LYS A 94 -3.44 -10.57 -3.50
N LYS A 95 -4.45 -9.72 -3.80
CA LYS A 95 -4.53 -8.97 -5.07
C LYS A 95 -3.28 -8.11 -5.27
N ALA A 96 -2.83 -7.40 -4.23
CA ALA A 96 -1.63 -6.57 -4.28
C ALA A 96 -0.36 -7.35 -4.58
N HIS A 97 -0.24 -8.61 -4.14
CA HIS A 97 0.92 -9.45 -4.42
C HIS A 97 0.82 -10.19 -5.76
N GLU A 98 -0.29 -10.91 -5.99
CA GLU A 98 -0.42 -11.90 -7.06
C GLU A 98 -0.85 -11.26 -8.38
N GLU A 99 -1.75 -10.27 -8.35
CA GLU A 99 -2.27 -9.62 -9.55
C GLU A 99 -1.44 -8.40 -9.95
N PHE A 100 -1.02 -7.58 -8.97
CA PHE A 100 -0.35 -6.31 -9.25
C PHE A 100 1.14 -6.26 -8.89
N GLU A 101 1.69 -7.32 -8.29
CA GLU A 101 3.11 -7.41 -7.93
C GLU A 101 3.61 -6.18 -7.11
N LEU A 102 2.72 -5.50 -6.36
CA LEU A 102 2.99 -4.27 -5.61
C LEU A 102 3.77 -4.52 -4.33
N ILE A 103 3.64 -5.73 -3.78
CA ILE A 103 4.27 -6.18 -2.54
C ILE A 103 4.94 -7.54 -2.74
N SER A 104 5.96 -7.83 -1.96
CA SER A 104 6.68 -9.11 -1.94
C SER A 104 5.96 -10.13 -1.07
N PRO A 105 6.32 -11.43 -1.13
CA PRO A 105 5.67 -12.47 -0.33
C PRO A 105 5.76 -12.21 1.19
N ILE A 106 6.89 -11.68 1.67
CA ILE A 106 7.08 -11.37 3.09
C ILE A 106 6.19 -10.20 3.51
N GLU A 107 6.16 -9.15 2.69
CA GLU A 107 5.35 -7.98 2.98
C GLU A 107 3.85 -8.27 2.90
N LYS A 108 3.42 -9.20 2.03
CA LYS A 108 2.05 -9.73 2.01
C LYS A 108 1.66 -10.26 3.39
N LEU A 109 2.51 -11.07 4.01
CA LEU A 109 2.25 -11.60 5.36
C LEU A 109 2.09 -10.48 6.40
N ASP A 110 2.87 -9.41 6.29
CA ASP A 110 2.78 -8.29 7.21
C ASP A 110 1.50 -7.47 7.05
N ILE A 111 1.05 -7.27 5.80
CA ILE A 111 -0.24 -6.60 5.54
C ILE A 111 -1.41 -7.51 5.93
N GLU A 112 -1.31 -8.82 5.74
CA GLU A 112 -2.31 -9.79 6.22
C GLU A 112 -2.42 -9.77 7.77
N ARG A 113 -1.29 -9.70 8.47
CA ARG A 113 -1.28 -9.54 9.94
C ARG A 113 -1.96 -8.24 10.37
N LEU A 114 -1.70 -7.13 9.67
CA LEU A 114 -2.38 -5.86 9.94
C LEU A 114 -3.91 -5.99 9.82
N PHE A 115 -4.42 -6.70 8.81
CA PHE A 115 -5.86 -6.94 8.66
C PHE A 115 -6.44 -7.79 9.81
N GLN A 116 -5.72 -8.83 10.23
CA GLN A 116 -6.13 -9.69 11.33
C GLN A 116 -6.20 -8.90 12.65
N ASP A 117 -5.16 -8.12 12.96
CA ASP A 117 -5.12 -7.31 14.18
C ASP A 117 -6.12 -6.15 14.13
N ARG A 118 -6.35 -5.56 12.95
CA ARG A 118 -7.44 -4.60 12.74
C ARG A 118 -8.79 -5.22 13.08
N SER A 119 -9.04 -6.45 12.66
CA SER A 119 -10.30 -7.16 12.93
C SER A 119 -10.48 -7.41 14.43
N ARG A 120 -9.41 -7.80 15.14
CA ARG A 120 -9.41 -7.91 16.61
C ARG A 120 -9.66 -6.56 17.30
N CYS A 121 -9.07 -5.49 16.79
CA CYS A 121 -9.23 -4.14 17.33
C CYS A 121 -10.65 -3.60 17.13
N ALA A 122 -11.29 -3.87 15.98
CA ALA A 122 -12.62 -3.40 15.66
C ALA A 122 -13.74 -4.22 16.33
N HIS A 123 -13.50 -5.52 16.55
CA HIS A 123 -14.46 -6.45 17.14
C HIS A 123 -13.90 -7.12 18.41
N PRO A 124 -13.71 -6.36 19.51
CA PRO A 124 -13.12 -6.89 20.74
C PRO A 124 -13.91 -8.06 21.32
N SER A 125 -15.23 -8.09 21.13
CA SER A 125 -16.13 -9.16 21.58
C SER A 125 -15.90 -10.51 20.90
N MET A 126 -15.12 -10.56 19.81
CA MET A 126 -14.75 -11.82 19.15
C MET A 126 -13.56 -12.52 19.83
N THR A 127 -12.83 -11.81 20.70
CA THR A 127 -11.61 -12.34 21.33
C THR A 127 -11.89 -12.96 22.70
N SER A 128 -12.63 -12.26 23.58
CA SER A 128 -13.18 -12.82 24.81
C SER A 128 -14.34 -11.95 25.32
N LEU A 129 -15.17 -12.50 26.22
CA LEU A 129 -16.27 -11.78 26.87
C LEU A 129 -15.79 -10.81 27.97
N GLU A 130 -14.60 -11.04 28.53
CA GLU A 130 -14.13 -10.39 29.76
C GLU A 130 -12.96 -9.42 29.50
N GLU A 131 -12.06 -9.77 28.59
CA GLU A 131 -10.87 -8.98 28.25
C GLU A 131 -10.85 -8.65 26.75
N PRO A 132 -11.04 -7.37 26.37
CA PRO A 132 -10.90 -6.95 24.98
C PRO A 132 -9.43 -7.04 24.55
N PHE A 133 -9.19 -7.22 23.24
CA PHE A 133 -7.84 -7.20 22.70
C PHE A 133 -7.12 -5.87 23.01
N GLU A 134 -6.02 -5.94 23.75
CA GLU A 134 -5.18 -4.79 24.07
C GLU A 134 -4.02 -4.67 23.08
N ALA A 135 -4.13 -3.68 22.18
CA ALA A 135 -3.03 -3.35 21.28
C ALA A 135 -1.93 -2.59 22.04
N THR A 136 -0.68 -2.99 21.87
CA THR A 136 0.48 -2.29 22.46
C THR A 136 1.00 -1.18 21.55
N ALA A 137 1.76 -0.26 22.13
CA ALA A 137 2.46 0.80 21.39
C ALA A 137 3.43 0.23 20.33
N GLU A 138 4.08 -0.90 20.62
CA GLU A 138 5.00 -1.51 19.66
C GLU A 138 4.26 -2.13 18.47
N LEU A 139 3.14 -2.80 18.74
CA LEU A 139 2.31 -3.40 17.69
C LEU A 139 1.75 -2.34 16.75
N ALA A 140 1.20 -1.25 17.31
CA ALA A 140 0.68 -0.15 16.50
C ALA A 140 1.78 0.51 15.64
N ARG A 141 2.98 0.70 16.21
CA ARG A 141 4.11 1.26 15.47
C ARG A 141 4.63 0.34 14.38
N TYR A 142 4.67 -0.96 14.65
CA TYR A 142 5.04 -1.98 13.67
C TYR A 142 4.12 -1.89 12.45
N HIS A 143 2.81 -1.91 12.67
CA HIS A 143 1.81 -1.85 11.61
C HIS A 143 1.88 -0.55 10.80
N LEU A 144 2.03 0.59 11.46
CA LEU A 144 2.26 1.89 10.81
C LEU A 144 3.47 1.86 9.89
N ARG A 145 4.63 1.46 10.42
CA ARG A 145 5.88 1.40 9.67
C ARG A 145 5.74 0.45 8.49
N SER A 146 5.32 -0.78 8.72
CA SER A 146 5.20 -1.82 7.70
C SER A 146 4.25 -1.43 6.58
N ALA A 147 3.06 -0.90 6.89
CA ALA A 147 2.12 -0.42 5.88
C ALA A 147 2.74 0.66 4.98
N ILE A 148 3.40 1.65 5.59
CA ILE A 148 4.02 2.75 4.87
C ILE A 148 5.18 2.25 4.02
N THR A 149 6.06 1.45 4.59
CA THR A 149 7.29 1.02 3.91
C THR A 149 7.04 0.04 2.78
N HIS A 150 6.09 -0.87 2.97
CA HIS A 150 5.78 -1.92 2.01
C HIS A 150 4.89 -1.42 0.88
N LEU A 151 3.91 -0.57 1.22
CA LEU A 151 2.88 -0.14 0.29
C LEU A 151 2.89 1.38 0.07
N LEU A 152 2.49 2.21 1.03
CA LEU A 152 2.10 3.62 0.76
C LEU A 152 3.23 4.50 0.20
N GLN A 153 4.49 4.21 0.53
CA GLN A 153 5.62 4.97 -0.04
C GLN A 153 5.98 4.55 -1.47
N ARG A 154 5.50 3.39 -1.92
CA ARG A 154 5.91 2.77 -3.18
C ARG A 154 4.98 3.18 -4.33
N PRO A 155 5.53 3.45 -5.52
CA PRO A 155 4.71 3.69 -6.71
C PRO A 155 4.05 2.39 -7.22
N PRO A 156 2.91 2.48 -7.92
CA PRO A 156 2.25 1.32 -8.51
C PRO A 156 2.94 0.89 -9.79
N VAL A 157 4.11 0.29 -9.65
CA VAL A 157 4.93 -0.18 -10.76
C VAL A 157 4.91 -1.71 -10.77
N GLN A 158 4.20 -2.29 -11.74
CA GLN A 158 4.21 -3.73 -11.99
C GLN A 158 5.54 -4.16 -12.60
N GLY A 159 6.06 -5.31 -12.18
CA GLY A 159 7.30 -5.91 -12.68
C GLY A 159 7.35 -5.97 -14.21
N ARG A 160 6.31 -6.57 -14.79
CA ARG A 160 6.23 -6.81 -16.24
C ARG A 160 5.98 -5.54 -17.04
N ALA A 161 5.02 -4.71 -16.65
CA ALA A 161 4.71 -3.47 -17.36
C ALA A 161 5.89 -2.48 -17.34
N ALA A 162 6.65 -2.46 -16.25
CA ALA A 162 7.86 -1.66 -16.16
C ALA A 162 8.96 -2.17 -17.09
N ARG A 163 9.17 -3.49 -17.18
CA ARG A 163 10.11 -4.07 -18.14
C ARG A 163 9.73 -3.71 -19.58
N ASP A 164 8.46 -3.89 -19.94
CA ASP A 164 7.97 -3.54 -21.28
C ASP A 164 8.15 -2.05 -21.58
N ARG A 165 7.89 -1.17 -20.59
CA ARG A 165 8.18 0.26 -20.71
C ARG A 165 9.66 0.55 -20.92
N ILE A 166 10.54 -0.05 -20.13
CA ILE A 166 12.00 0.13 -20.28
C ILE A 166 12.40 -0.27 -21.70
N PHE A 167 11.94 -1.42 -22.19
CA PHE A 167 12.26 -1.86 -23.55
C PHE A 167 11.68 -0.95 -24.64
N GLN A 168 10.49 -0.39 -24.44
CA GLN A 168 9.90 0.59 -25.36
C GLN A 168 10.65 1.93 -25.34
N GLU A 169 11.01 2.43 -24.16
CA GLU A 169 11.78 3.67 -23.98
C GLU A 169 13.16 3.54 -24.61
N ILE A 170 13.90 2.46 -24.35
CA ILE A 170 15.23 2.21 -24.96
C ILE A 170 15.16 2.12 -26.48
N LYS A 171 14.06 1.56 -27.03
CA LYS A 171 13.85 1.45 -28.48
C LYS A 171 13.34 2.75 -29.12
N SER A 172 12.97 3.75 -28.34
CA SER A 172 12.45 5.00 -28.88
C SER A 172 13.56 5.85 -29.50
N GLU A 173 13.24 6.59 -30.55
CA GLU A 173 14.21 7.47 -31.24
C GLU A 173 14.72 8.61 -30.35
N TYR A 174 13.99 8.93 -29.28
CA TYR A 174 14.31 10.00 -28.33
C TYR A 174 15.14 9.52 -27.14
N PHE A 175 15.52 8.24 -27.09
CA PHE A 175 16.31 7.72 -25.99
C PHE A 175 17.75 8.26 -26.05
N PRO A 176 18.29 8.79 -24.93
CA PRO A 176 19.64 9.34 -24.93
C PRO A 176 20.68 8.29 -25.27
N VAL A 177 21.60 8.64 -26.19
CA VAL A 177 22.74 7.78 -26.55
C VAL A 177 23.83 7.86 -25.47
N ASP A 178 23.91 9.00 -24.78
CA ASP A 178 24.84 9.18 -23.67
C ASP A 178 24.33 8.51 -22.39
N SER A 179 25.25 7.82 -21.73
CA SER A 179 24.97 7.04 -20.52
C SER A 179 24.54 7.92 -19.33
N GLU A 180 25.08 9.13 -19.19
CA GLU A 180 24.70 10.02 -18.08
C GLU A 180 23.30 10.60 -18.27
N GLU A 181 22.92 10.92 -19.50
CA GLU A 181 21.57 11.39 -19.83
C GLU A 181 20.52 10.27 -19.71
N ALA A 182 20.86 9.04 -20.11
CA ALA A 182 19.99 7.87 -19.93
C ALA A 182 19.69 7.60 -18.44
N ILE A 183 20.69 7.77 -17.55
CA ILE A 183 20.50 7.64 -16.10
C ILE A 183 19.53 8.72 -15.59
N LYS A 184 19.72 9.99 -16.00
CA LYS A 184 18.82 11.08 -15.60
C LYS A 184 17.39 10.86 -16.11
N HIS A 185 17.24 10.34 -17.32
CA HIS A 185 15.95 10.00 -17.91
C HIS A 185 15.20 8.96 -17.07
N PHE A 186 15.86 7.86 -16.70
CA PHE A 186 15.24 6.82 -15.86
C PHE A 186 15.01 7.27 -14.41
N GLN A 187 15.84 8.17 -13.88
CA GLN A 187 15.62 8.76 -12.55
C GLN A 187 14.40 9.70 -12.50
N ALA A 188 14.04 10.32 -13.62
CA ALA A 188 12.83 11.13 -13.75
C ALA A 188 11.57 10.28 -14.01
N SER A 189 11.74 9.01 -14.40
CA SER A 189 10.66 8.06 -14.66
C SER A 189 10.11 7.45 -13.36
N PRO A 190 8.85 6.95 -13.34
CA PRO A 190 8.28 6.19 -12.22
C PRO A 190 9.13 4.99 -11.76
N LEU A 191 10.08 4.57 -12.60
CA LEU A 191 11.05 3.50 -12.36
C LEU A 191 12.06 3.83 -11.24
N ALA A 192 12.33 5.10 -10.95
CA ALA A 192 13.32 5.53 -9.96
C ALA A 192 13.02 5.04 -8.52
N GLY A 193 11.73 4.87 -8.19
CA GLY A 193 11.27 4.39 -6.89
C GLY A 193 10.88 2.90 -6.87
N ALA A 194 11.16 2.20 -7.96
CA ALA A 194 10.64 0.87 -8.19
C ALA A 194 11.49 -0.20 -7.45
N ARG A 195 10.89 -1.35 -7.15
CA ARG A 195 11.52 -2.40 -6.32
C ARG A 195 12.70 -3.07 -7.04
N PHE A 196 13.72 -3.46 -6.29
CA PHE A 196 14.92 -4.13 -6.85
C PHE A 196 14.58 -5.44 -7.60
N ASN A 197 13.46 -6.10 -7.23
CA ASN A 197 12.99 -7.34 -7.86
C ASN A 197 12.38 -7.14 -9.25
N LEU A 198 12.35 -5.92 -9.79
CA LEU A 198 11.92 -5.66 -11.18
C LEU A 198 12.79 -6.30 -12.25
N ILE A 199 14.01 -6.72 -11.89
CA ILE A 199 15.04 -7.17 -12.83
C ILE A 199 15.26 -8.70 -12.76
N GLN A 200 14.61 -9.42 -11.84
CA GLN A 200 14.68 -10.89 -11.82
C GLN A 200 13.73 -11.54 -12.82
#